data_AF-A0A4Q5ALW2-F1
#
_entry.id   AF-A0A4Q5ALW2-F1
#
_cell.length_a   1.000
_cell.length_b   1.000
_cell.length_c   1.000
_cell.angle_alpha   90.00
_cell.angle_beta   90.00
_cell.angle_gamma   90.00
#
_symmetry.space_group_name_H-M   'P 1'
#
loop_
_entity.id
_entity.type
_entity.pdbx_description
1 polymer ?
#
loop_
_entity_poly.entity_id
_entity_poly.type
_entity_poly.pdbx_seq_one_letter_code
_entity_poly.pdbx_strand_id
1 'polypeptide(L)'
;MITSKHGYVGTRKCVKYSGTHEELRDMLKEGDIVTLLWQNDDKSESIKITGTVTHCGLDSIDVRTSYDEEEYVLDNPNVLARRKYTVTNIKRFVENMLPDSPGPWVGKNLDTWIVNKDLNAIRVSYDGEWLLSGGIMLPSEYAEYAPFKKINIIKESGE
;
A
#
# COMPACT_ATOMS: atom_id res chain seq x y z
N MET A 1 -8.45 -13.94 -1.17
CA MET A 1 -8.18 -13.13 -2.39
C MET A 1 -8.47 -11.69 -2.05
N ILE A 2 -7.49 -10.79 -2.23
CA ILE A 2 -7.69 -9.36 -1.99
C ILE A 2 -8.68 -8.79 -3.00
N THR A 3 -9.62 -7.99 -2.50
CA THR A 3 -10.54 -7.18 -3.29
C THR A 3 -10.27 -5.70 -3.04
N SER A 4 -10.44 -4.88 -4.06
CA SER A 4 -10.21 -3.44 -3.98
C SER A 4 -11.42 -2.66 -4.47
N LYS A 5 -11.77 -1.56 -3.77
CA LYS A 5 -12.84 -0.64 -4.19
C LYS A 5 -12.40 0.80 -4.01
N HIS A 6 -12.66 1.64 -5.01
CA HIS A 6 -12.46 3.08 -4.87
C HIS A 6 -13.43 3.67 -3.84
N GLY A 7 -12.94 4.64 -3.08
CA GLY A 7 -13.71 5.33 -2.05
C GLY A 7 -13.05 6.64 -1.66
N TYR A 8 -13.45 7.16 -0.50
CA TYR A 8 -12.96 8.40 0.05
C TYR A 8 -12.70 8.28 1.55
N VAL A 9 -11.71 9.01 2.05
CA VAL A 9 -11.55 9.35 3.47
C VAL A 9 -11.59 10.87 3.56
N GLY A 10 -12.67 11.40 4.16
CA GLY A 10 -13.00 12.82 4.02
C GLY A 10 -13.22 13.17 2.55
N THR A 11 -12.46 14.14 2.04
CA THR A 11 -12.49 14.59 0.64
C THR A 11 -11.44 13.91 -0.24
N ARG A 12 -10.53 13.13 0.34
CA ARG A 12 -9.38 12.52 -0.36
C ARG A 12 -9.77 11.16 -0.94
N LYS A 13 -9.40 10.92 -2.21
CA LYS A 13 -9.65 9.65 -2.90
C LYS A 13 -8.76 8.55 -2.30
N CYS A 14 -9.33 7.38 -2.09
CA CYS A 14 -8.58 6.21 -1.64
C CYS A 14 -9.02 4.94 -2.36
N VAL A 15 -8.15 3.93 -2.35
CA VAL A 15 -8.52 2.55 -2.62
C VAL A 15 -8.65 1.84 -1.28
N LYS A 16 -9.83 1.27 -1.03
CA LYS A 16 -10.12 0.41 0.10
C LYS A 16 -9.84 -1.03 -0.31
N TYR A 17 -8.93 -1.69 0.40
CA TYR A 17 -8.66 -3.11 0.25
C TYR A 17 -9.39 -3.91 1.32
N SER A 18 -9.86 -5.10 0.95
CA SER A 18 -10.52 -6.04 1.85
C SER A 18 -10.10 -7.46 1.47
N GLY A 19 -9.79 -8.28 2.48
CA GLY A 19 -9.24 -9.62 2.31
C GLY A 19 -9.06 -10.31 3.67
N THR A 20 -8.33 -11.42 3.68
CA THR A 20 -7.92 -12.08 4.93
C THR A 20 -6.88 -11.25 5.69
N HIS A 21 -6.64 -11.55 6.97
CA HIS A 21 -5.65 -10.84 7.76
C HIS A 21 -4.26 -10.94 7.12
N GLU A 22 -3.86 -12.14 6.73
CA GLU A 22 -2.55 -12.46 6.16
C GLU A 22 -2.33 -11.69 4.86
N GLU A 23 -3.32 -11.72 3.97
CA GLU A 23 -3.27 -10.98 2.71
C GLU A 23 -3.16 -9.47 2.90
N LEU A 24 -3.91 -8.92 3.86
CA LEU A 24 -3.85 -7.49 4.14
C LEU A 24 -2.54 -7.10 4.82
N ARG A 25 -2.07 -7.90 5.78
CA ARG A 25 -0.80 -7.71 6.49
C ARG A 25 0.36 -7.61 5.51
N ASP A 26 0.46 -8.56 4.58
CA ASP A 26 1.57 -8.64 3.63
C ASP A 26 1.55 -7.48 2.60
N MET A 27 0.43 -6.74 2.51
CA MET A 27 0.26 -5.59 1.61
C MET A 27 0.42 -4.24 2.32
N LEU A 28 0.48 -4.20 3.66
CA LEU A 28 0.59 -2.96 4.43
C LEU A 28 1.81 -2.15 4.03
N LYS A 29 1.62 -0.84 3.92
CA LYS A 29 2.70 0.12 3.66
C LYS A 29 2.55 1.34 4.56
N GLU A 30 3.66 1.99 4.84
CA GLU A 30 3.68 3.29 5.50
C GLU A 30 2.81 4.29 4.72
N GLY A 31 2.06 5.11 5.44
CA GLY A 31 1.08 6.05 4.89
C GLY A 31 -0.30 5.45 4.59
N ASP A 32 -0.50 4.15 4.76
CA ASP A 32 -1.84 3.54 4.71
C ASP A 32 -2.68 3.94 5.91
N ILE A 33 -3.99 4.12 5.72
CA ILE A 33 -4.94 4.12 6.83
C ILE A 33 -5.37 2.67 7.09
N VAL A 34 -4.98 2.13 8.23
CA VAL A 34 -5.30 0.76 8.62
C VAL A 34 -6.42 0.74 9.67
N THR A 35 -7.25 -0.30 9.63
CA THR A 35 -8.14 -0.64 10.74
C THR A 35 -7.69 -1.95 11.38
N LEU A 36 -7.31 -1.87 12.65
CA LEU A 36 -6.89 -2.99 13.48
C LEU A 36 -8.02 -3.44 14.40
N LEU A 37 -8.13 -4.75 14.63
CA LEU A 37 -9.07 -5.35 15.57
C LEU A 37 -8.34 -6.36 16.45
N TRP A 38 -8.36 -6.12 17.75
CA TRP A 38 -8.09 -7.15 18.75
C TRP A 38 -9.41 -7.59 19.38
N GLN A 39 -9.55 -8.89 19.65
CA GLN A 39 -10.75 -9.48 20.23
C GLN A 39 -10.35 -10.68 21.10
N ASN A 40 -10.99 -10.84 22.27
CA ASN A 40 -10.82 -12.04 23.10
C ASN A 40 -11.40 -13.28 22.39
N ASP A 41 -10.94 -14.47 22.75
CA ASP A 41 -11.38 -15.74 22.14
C ASP A 41 -12.89 -15.97 22.22
N ASP A 42 -13.50 -15.54 23.33
CA ASP A 42 -14.94 -15.61 23.58
C ASP A 42 -15.75 -14.48 22.90
N LYS A 43 -15.05 -13.54 22.25
CA LYS A 43 -15.59 -12.35 21.57
C LYS A 43 -16.32 -11.36 22.48
N SER A 44 -16.17 -11.47 23.79
CA SER A 44 -16.84 -10.59 24.77
C SER A 44 -16.29 -9.17 24.77
N GLU A 45 -14.99 -9.02 24.50
CA GLU A 45 -14.30 -7.73 24.40
C GLU A 45 -13.63 -7.58 23.04
N SER A 46 -13.62 -6.35 22.54
CA SER A 46 -12.86 -6.01 21.34
C SER A 46 -12.36 -4.57 21.40
N ILE A 47 -11.20 -4.35 20.81
CA ILE A 47 -10.61 -3.03 20.61
C ILE A 47 -10.42 -2.84 19.11
N LYS A 48 -11.01 -1.76 18.59
CA LYS A 48 -10.88 -1.38 17.19
C LYS A 48 -10.14 -0.06 17.09
N ILE A 49 -9.02 -0.06 16.37
CA ILE A 49 -8.19 1.12 16.13
C ILE A 49 -8.25 1.45 14.65
N THR A 50 -8.26 2.74 14.32
CA THR A 50 -8.09 3.19 12.95
C THR A 50 -7.17 4.40 12.95
N GLY A 51 -6.08 4.30 12.19
CA GLY A 51 -5.05 5.32 12.14
C GLY A 51 -4.17 5.17 10.91
N THR A 52 -3.17 6.04 10.79
CA THR A 52 -2.21 6.03 9.69
C THR A 52 -0.98 5.23 10.11
N VAL A 53 -0.56 4.28 9.29
CA VAL A 53 0.67 3.53 9.50
C VAL A 53 1.86 4.47 9.31
N THR A 54 2.69 4.61 10.33
CA THR A 54 3.91 5.43 10.29
C THR A 54 5.16 4.57 10.14
N HIS A 55 5.13 3.31 10.56
CA HIS A 55 6.20 2.35 10.36
C HIS A 55 5.68 0.92 10.18
N CYS A 56 6.32 0.14 9.28
CA CYS A 56 6.06 -1.29 9.11
C CYS A 56 7.25 -2.13 9.60
N GLY A 57 7.11 -2.76 10.77
CA GLY A 57 8.02 -3.80 11.25
C GLY A 57 7.70 -5.18 10.68
N LEU A 58 8.45 -6.19 11.11
CA LEU A 58 8.23 -7.59 10.69
C LEU A 58 6.92 -8.16 11.25
N ASP A 59 6.62 -7.84 12.51
CA ASP A 59 5.53 -8.42 13.30
C ASP A 59 4.64 -7.38 13.98
N SER A 60 4.99 -6.10 13.83
CA SER A 60 4.31 -4.96 14.42
C SER A 60 4.26 -3.80 13.44
N ILE A 61 3.35 -2.87 13.69
CA ILE A 61 3.25 -1.61 12.96
C ILE A 61 3.06 -0.47 13.94
N ASP A 62 3.67 0.67 13.64
CA ASP A 62 3.37 1.92 14.34
C ASP A 62 2.18 2.59 13.66
N VAL A 63 1.17 2.95 14.46
CA VAL A 63 -0.05 3.57 13.96
C VAL A 63 -0.28 4.88 14.70
N ARG A 64 -0.30 5.97 13.93
CA ARG A 64 -0.70 7.29 14.41
C ARG A 64 -2.21 7.45 14.33
N THR A 65 -2.85 7.61 15.48
CA THR A 65 -4.26 7.99 15.61
C THR A 65 -4.38 9.52 15.71
N SER A 66 -5.58 10.02 15.98
CA SER A 66 -5.78 11.45 16.27
C SER A 66 -5.20 11.91 17.61
N TYR A 67 -4.88 10.99 18.51
CA TYR A 67 -4.48 11.29 19.89
C TYR A 67 -3.01 10.96 20.17
N ASP A 68 -2.50 9.91 19.55
CA ASP A 68 -1.21 9.29 19.87
C ASP A 68 -0.63 8.55 18.66
N GLU A 69 0.59 8.06 18.85
CA GLU A 69 1.24 7.10 17.98
C GLU A 69 1.72 5.96 18.87
N GLU A 70 1.28 4.74 18.55
CA GLU A 70 1.57 3.54 19.33
C GLU A 70 1.95 2.39 18.39
N GLU A 71 2.77 1.47 18.91
CA GLU A 71 3.12 0.23 18.26
C GLU A 71 2.04 -0.84 18.53
N TYR A 72 1.59 -1.51 17.48
CA TYR A 72 0.62 -2.60 17.55
C TYR A 72 1.19 -3.89 16.97
N VAL A 73 1.22 -4.95 17.79
CA VAL A 73 1.63 -6.28 17.35
C VAL A 73 0.52 -6.92 16.52
N LEU A 74 0.86 -7.36 15.31
CA LEU A 74 -0.08 -8.01 14.40
C LEU A 74 -0.24 -9.50 14.73
N ASP A 75 -1.36 -10.09 14.33
CA ASP A 75 -1.61 -11.50 14.56
C ASP A 75 -0.74 -12.40 13.67
N ASN A 76 0.45 -12.72 14.17
CA ASN A 76 1.37 -13.67 13.57
C ASN A 76 1.50 -14.92 14.47
N PRO A 77 1.34 -16.15 13.90
CA PRO A 77 1.54 -17.40 14.65
C PRO A 77 2.89 -17.51 15.36
N ASN A 78 3.93 -16.87 14.83
CA ASN A 78 5.30 -16.98 15.35
C ASN A 78 5.62 -16.00 16.49
N VAL A 79 4.67 -15.13 16.86
CA VAL A 79 4.88 -14.07 17.85
C VAL A 79 4.11 -14.37 19.12
N LEU A 80 4.71 -14.17 20.28
CA LEU A 80 4.03 -14.28 21.57
C LEU A 80 3.77 -12.88 22.13
N ALA A 81 2.51 -12.45 22.08
CA ALA A 81 2.07 -11.16 22.60
C ALA A 81 0.69 -11.29 23.27
N ARG A 82 0.45 -10.47 24.30
CA ARG A 82 -0.82 -10.49 25.07
C ARG A 82 -2.02 -10.01 24.22
N ARG A 83 -1.79 -9.04 23.33
CA ARG A 83 -2.79 -8.55 22.39
C ARG A 83 -2.21 -8.61 20.98
N LYS A 84 -2.88 -9.37 20.12
CA LYS A 84 -2.56 -9.50 18.71
C LYS A 84 -3.68 -8.89 17.89
N TYR A 85 -3.32 -8.01 16.97
CA TYR A 85 -4.29 -7.27 16.18
C TYR A 85 -4.40 -7.85 14.78
N THR A 86 -5.64 -8.12 14.37
CA THR A 86 -5.95 -8.49 13.00
C THR A 86 -6.15 -7.23 12.16
N VAL A 87 -5.56 -7.22 10.97
CA VAL A 87 -5.78 -6.19 9.96
C VAL A 87 -7.10 -6.49 9.26
N THR A 88 -8.09 -5.61 9.42
CA THR A 88 -9.44 -5.84 8.88
C THR A 88 -9.71 -5.05 7.61
N ASN A 89 -8.96 -3.98 7.37
CA ASN A 89 -9.15 -3.08 6.26
C ASN A 89 -7.92 -2.18 6.08
N ILE A 90 -7.57 -1.90 4.83
CA ILE A 90 -6.54 -0.92 4.45
C ILE A 90 -7.19 0.07 3.50
N LYS A 91 -7.01 1.36 3.78
CA LYS A 91 -7.32 2.44 2.84
C LYS A 91 -6.04 3.14 2.46
N ARG A 92 -5.65 3.01 1.19
CA ARG A 92 -4.50 3.71 0.64
C ARG A 92 -4.98 4.94 -0.13
N PHE A 93 -4.48 6.10 0.22
CA PHE A 93 -4.75 7.31 -0.56
C PHE A 93 -4.22 7.15 -1.98
N VAL A 94 -4.97 7.64 -2.97
CA VAL A 94 -4.59 7.47 -4.38
C VAL A 94 -3.24 8.14 -4.63
N GLU A 95 -2.99 9.30 -4.00
CA GLU A 95 -1.71 10.01 -3.99
C GLU A 95 -0.51 9.20 -3.45
N ASN A 96 -0.74 8.12 -2.70
CA ASN A 96 0.31 7.25 -2.15
C ASN A 96 0.39 5.90 -2.88
N MET A 97 -0.32 5.73 -4.00
CA MET A 97 -0.35 4.45 -4.70
C MET A 97 0.94 4.22 -5.49
N LEU A 98 1.58 3.09 -5.22
CA LEU A 98 2.61 2.49 -6.04
C LEU A 98 1.98 1.61 -7.13
N PRO A 99 2.70 1.33 -8.22
CA PRO A 99 2.31 0.31 -9.18
C PRO A 99 2.06 -1.02 -8.48
N ASP A 100 0.93 -1.65 -8.80
CA ASP A 100 0.49 -2.91 -8.24
C ASP A 100 0.54 -4.06 -9.26
N SER A 101 0.96 -3.74 -10.49
CA SER A 101 0.98 -4.69 -11.59
C SER A 101 1.99 -4.27 -12.66
N PRO A 102 2.47 -5.23 -13.47
CA PRO A 102 3.46 -4.94 -14.50
C PRO A 102 2.91 -4.04 -15.61
N GLY A 103 3.83 -3.38 -16.31
CA GLY A 103 3.55 -2.52 -17.47
C GLY A 103 4.02 -1.09 -17.27
N PRO A 104 3.60 -0.18 -18.17
CA PRO A 104 3.95 1.23 -18.08
C PRO A 104 3.06 1.98 -17.08
N TRP A 105 3.67 2.87 -16.33
CA TRP A 105 3.03 3.73 -15.35
C TRP A 105 3.57 5.16 -15.46
N VAL A 106 2.75 6.13 -15.09
CA VAL A 106 3.16 7.52 -14.94
C VAL A 106 3.14 7.90 -13.46
N GLY A 107 4.22 8.49 -12.96
CA GLY A 107 4.33 8.97 -11.57
C GLY A 107 3.79 10.39 -11.38
N LYS A 108 3.94 10.93 -10.16
CA LYS A 108 3.47 12.27 -9.76
C LYS A 108 4.04 13.42 -10.58
N ASN A 109 5.28 13.25 -11.05
CA ASN A 109 6.01 14.25 -11.83
C ASN A 109 5.80 14.08 -13.35
N LEU A 110 4.83 13.24 -13.76
CA LEU A 110 4.62 12.84 -15.17
C LEU A 110 5.76 12.01 -15.79
N ASP A 111 6.76 11.62 -14.99
CA ASP A 111 7.76 10.64 -15.37
C ASP A 111 7.12 9.29 -15.69
N THR A 112 7.60 8.64 -16.75
CA THR A 112 7.17 7.32 -17.19
C THR A 112 8.10 6.25 -16.61
N TRP A 113 7.48 5.18 -16.14
CA TRP A 113 8.13 4.05 -15.49
C TRP A 113 7.67 2.75 -16.12
N ILE A 114 8.58 1.81 -16.30
CA ILE A 114 8.27 0.44 -16.71
C ILE A 114 8.43 -0.48 -15.51
N VAL A 115 7.35 -1.15 -15.12
CA VAL A 115 7.28 -2.02 -13.94
C VAL A 115 7.27 -3.47 -14.39
N ASN A 116 8.15 -4.28 -13.82
CA ASN A 116 8.28 -5.71 -14.15
C ASN A 116 7.33 -6.59 -13.31
N LYS A 117 7.43 -7.92 -13.47
CA LYS A 117 6.60 -8.91 -12.76
C LYS A 117 6.82 -8.94 -11.25
N ASP A 118 8.01 -8.57 -10.80
CA ASP A 118 8.40 -8.52 -9.40
C ASP A 118 8.13 -7.14 -8.78
N LEU A 119 7.41 -6.27 -9.50
CA LEU A 119 7.14 -4.87 -9.15
C LEU A 119 8.41 -4.00 -9.01
N ASN A 120 9.53 -4.42 -9.59
CA ASN A 120 10.67 -3.52 -9.75
C ASN A 120 10.40 -2.57 -10.91
N ALA A 121 10.81 -1.31 -10.77
CA ALA A 121 10.52 -0.27 -11.76
C ALA A 121 11.81 0.31 -12.35
N ILE A 122 11.77 0.67 -13.62
CA ILE A 122 12.82 1.46 -14.27
C ILE A 122 12.18 2.78 -14.72
N ARG A 123 12.74 3.91 -14.28
CA ARG A 123 12.35 5.21 -14.82
C ARG A 123 12.90 5.34 -16.25
N VAL A 124 12.01 5.54 -17.21
CA VAL A 124 12.36 5.64 -18.63
C VAL A 124 12.17 7.05 -19.19
N SER A 125 11.48 7.93 -18.47
CA SER A 125 11.49 9.36 -18.77
C SER A 125 11.68 10.21 -17.52
N TYR A 126 12.39 11.33 -17.67
CA TYR A 126 12.59 12.35 -16.64
C TYR A 126 12.37 13.73 -17.26
N ASP A 127 11.44 14.53 -16.71
CA ASP A 127 11.08 15.87 -17.24
C ASP A 127 10.75 15.88 -18.76
N GLY A 128 10.22 14.76 -19.26
CA GLY A 128 9.87 14.57 -20.68
C GLY A 128 11.00 14.05 -21.58
N GLU A 129 12.22 13.89 -21.07
CA GLU A 129 13.34 13.32 -21.81
C GLU A 129 13.45 11.80 -21.61
N TRP A 130 13.73 11.05 -22.68
CA TRP A 130 13.92 9.60 -22.62
C TRP A 130 15.28 9.23 -22.04
N LEU A 131 15.28 8.34 -21.05
CA LEU A 131 16.48 7.83 -20.42
C LEU A 131 16.97 6.56 -21.14
N LEU A 132 18.23 6.55 -21.57
CA LEU A 132 18.84 5.41 -22.28
C LEU A 132 19.38 4.31 -21.34
N SER A 133 19.53 4.60 -20.04
CA SER A 133 20.15 3.69 -19.07
C SER A 133 19.62 3.87 -17.66
N GLY A 134 18.29 3.85 -17.49
CA GLY A 134 17.66 3.89 -16.17
C GLY A 134 18.05 2.69 -15.30
N GLY A 135 18.29 2.92 -14.01
CA GLY A 135 18.51 1.85 -13.03
C GLY A 135 17.21 1.16 -12.64
N ILE A 136 17.31 -0.11 -12.24
CA ILE A 136 16.20 -0.82 -11.58
C ILE A 136 16.08 -0.27 -10.17
N MET A 137 14.88 0.18 -9.81
CA MET A 137 14.53 0.68 -8.49
C MET A 137 13.54 -0.29 -7.83
N LEU A 138 13.74 -0.55 -6.54
CA LEU A 138 12.83 -1.33 -5.71
C LEU A 138 11.61 -0.48 -5.29
N PRO A 139 10.46 -1.11 -4.93
CA PRO A 139 9.24 -0.40 -4.53
C PRO A 139 9.39 0.73 -3.52
N SER A 140 10.30 0.59 -2.56
CA SER A 140 10.60 1.63 -1.57
C SER A 140 11.33 2.83 -2.16
N GLU A 141 12.26 2.60 -3.09
CA GLU A 141 13.10 3.65 -3.66
C GLU A 141 12.31 4.59 -4.56
N TYR A 142 11.41 4.04 -5.37
CA TYR A 142 10.58 4.86 -6.25
C TYR A 142 9.27 5.32 -5.58
N ALA A 143 9.09 5.08 -4.29
CA ALA A 143 7.87 5.46 -3.58
C ALA A 143 7.67 6.97 -3.51
N GLU A 144 8.76 7.74 -3.49
CA GLU A 144 8.71 9.19 -3.54
C GLU A 144 8.05 9.74 -4.82
N TYR A 145 7.97 8.95 -5.90
CA TYR A 145 7.34 9.35 -7.16
C TYR A 145 5.84 9.01 -7.24
N ALA A 146 5.25 8.45 -6.18
CA ALA A 146 3.80 8.25 -6.09
C ALA A 146 3.03 9.59 -6.07
N PRO A 147 1.82 9.67 -6.66
CA PRO A 147 1.04 8.54 -7.15
C PRO A 147 1.44 8.04 -8.53
N PHE A 148 1.32 6.73 -8.69
CA PHE A 148 1.42 6.07 -9.98
C PHE A 148 0.04 5.83 -10.60
N LYS A 149 -0.08 6.12 -11.90
CA LYS A 149 -1.25 5.81 -12.72
C LYS A 149 -0.85 4.91 -13.89
N LYS A 150 -1.56 3.80 -14.07
CA LYS A 150 -1.26 2.86 -15.15
C LYS A 150 -1.55 3.50 -16.51
N ILE A 151 -0.62 3.37 -17.44
CA ILE A 151 -0.79 3.85 -18.81
C ILE A 151 -1.48 2.73 -19.61
N ASN A 152 -2.61 3.07 -20.23
CA ASN A 152 -3.31 2.16 -21.13
C ASN A 152 -2.60 2.16 -22.48
N ILE A 153 -1.90 1.07 -22.81
CA ILE A 153 -1.36 0.88 -24.16
C ILE A 153 -2.52 0.44 -25.05
N ILE A 154 -2.96 1.33 -25.93
CA ILE A 154 -3.85 0.95 -27.04
C ILE A 154 -2.92 0.36 -28.10
N LYS A 155 -3.03 -0.94 -28.36
CA LYS A 155 -2.41 -1.51 -29.57
C LYS A 155 -3.16 -0.94 -30.75
N GLU A 156 -2.49 -0.20 -31.62
CA GLU A 156 -3.01 0.03 -32.96
C GLU A 156 -3.13 -1.34 -33.64
N SER A 157 -4.35 -1.71 -33.99
CA SER A 157 -4.60 -2.79 -34.95
C SER A 157 -4.00 -2.32 -36.27
N GLY A 158 -2.82 -2.85 -36.61
CA GLY A 158 -2.26 -2.66 -37.93
C GLY A 158 -3.21 -3.23 -38.97
N GLU A 159 -3.69 -2.37 -39.86
CA GLU A 159 -4.17 -2.77 -41.19
C GLU A 159 -2.98 -3.14 -42.09
#